data_AF-A0AA44J256-F1
#
_entry.id   AF-A0AA44J256-F1
#
_cell.length_a   1.000
_cell.length_b   1.000
_cell.length_c   1.000
_cell.angle_alpha   90.00
_cell.angle_beta   90.00
_cell.angle_gamma   90.00
#
_symmetry.space_group_name_H-M   'P 1'
#
loop_
_entity.id
_entity.type
_entity.pdbx_description
1 polymer ?
#
loop_
_entity_poly.entity_id
_entity_poly.type
_entity_poly.pdbx_seq_one_letter_code
_entity_poly.pdbx_strand_id
1 'polypeptide(L)'
;MGKQRFKVGDWVRVKDNKGAPYDYRVGDVHKVDAVLAGLVYVLGKPGMYAKRFEPWQPRVGERVRIVNPRHDFKRGHKGREFTVDEQHGSYDGEPAFVGYPESRPYIWTASELEPVASAVTTPEKTATIKIEAGKFYRTRDGRKVGPIIANWCDNEHWPFLWPEQTMYYKPNGFSCPGSAHLHRDDDDLIAEWIDEPVAKPSNDNAQPKFKVGDIVTPSHGCSKDSATVTQIKDGRVSVRWNNGAFGSEHGWREDELSPVLLRPTTTIVALIENGQPKPSSTPHVHASTGSAAKEAKRLAAKYKGKKFGVFTLTTTH
;
A
#
# COMPACT_ATOMS: atom_id res chain seq x y z
N MET A 1 2.64 -49.29 15.34
CA MET A 1 2.70 -47.87 15.74
C MET A 1 3.40 -47.09 14.65
N GLY A 2 2.71 -46.14 14.01
CA GLY A 2 3.34 -45.29 12.97
C GLY A 2 4.40 -44.39 13.60
N LYS A 3 5.57 -44.29 12.96
CA LYS A 3 6.68 -43.42 13.40
C LYS A 3 6.15 -42.00 13.63
N GLN A 4 6.30 -41.49 14.84
CA GLN A 4 5.89 -40.13 15.19
C GLN A 4 6.72 -39.14 14.37
N ARG A 5 6.05 -38.40 13.47
CA ARG A 5 6.70 -37.58 12.43
C ARG A 5 7.04 -36.16 12.88
N PHE A 6 6.35 -35.65 13.90
CA PHE A 6 6.49 -34.27 14.38
C PHE A 6 6.62 -34.26 15.90
N LYS A 7 7.25 -33.22 16.43
CA LYS A 7 7.40 -32.95 17.87
C LYS A 7 6.83 -31.57 18.21
N VAL A 8 6.59 -31.35 19.50
CA VAL A 8 6.17 -30.05 20.03
C VAL A 8 7.19 -28.99 19.66
N GLY A 9 6.71 -27.83 19.20
CA GLY A 9 7.52 -26.72 18.74
C GLY A 9 7.90 -26.75 17.26
N ASP A 10 7.69 -27.86 16.54
CA ASP A 10 7.92 -27.91 15.09
C ASP A 10 6.97 -26.95 14.36
N TRP A 11 7.46 -26.32 13.30
CA TRP A 11 6.61 -25.66 12.33
C TRP A 11 6.15 -26.67 11.27
N VAL A 12 4.85 -26.69 11.00
CA VAL A 12 4.22 -27.58 10.03
C VAL A 12 3.34 -26.80 9.07
N ARG A 13 3.23 -27.29 7.83
CA ARG A 13 2.32 -26.77 6.81
C ARG A 13 1.21 -27.76 6.52
N VAL A 14 -0.02 -27.28 6.41
CA VAL A 14 -1.19 -28.11 6.06
C VAL A 14 -1.11 -28.54 4.59
N LYS A 15 -0.99 -29.85 4.35
CA LYS A 15 -0.97 -30.46 3.00
C LYS A 15 -2.39 -30.68 2.47
N ASP A 16 -3.27 -31.18 3.32
CA ASP A 16 -4.70 -31.33 3.03
C ASP A 16 -5.51 -31.22 4.33
N ASN A 17 -6.73 -30.71 4.25
CA ASN A 17 -7.56 -30.45 5.43
C ASN A 17 -8.66 -31.50 5.65
N LYS A 18 -8.50 -32.72 5.09
CA LYS A 18 -9.47 -33.81 5.29
C LYS A 18 -9.46 -34.26 6.75
N GLY A 19 -10.57 -33.99 7.44
CA GLY A 19 -10.80 -34.30 8.86
C GLY A 19 -11.19 -33.08 9.68
N ALA A 20 -10.76 -31.88 9.27
CA ALA A 20 -11.10 -30.62 9.92
C ALA A 20 -11.06 -29.44 8.91
N PRO A 21 -11.92 -29.46 7.87
CA PRO A 21 -11.83 -28.51 6.74
C PRO A 21 -12.21 -27.07 7.11
N TYR A 22 -12.97 -26.88 8.18
CA TYR A 22 -13.37 -25.56 8.67
C TYR A 22 -12.29 -24.92 9.55
N ASP A 23 -11.47 -25.74 10.21
CA ASP A 23 -10.42 -25.28 11.13
C ASP A 23 -9.07 -25.14 10.44
N TYR A 24 -8.78 -25.94 9.41
CA TYR A 24 -7.51 -25.92 8.69
C TYR A 24 -7.72 -25.56 7.21
N ARG A 25 -6.97 -24.57 6.73
CA ARG A 25 -6.86 -24.30 5.29
C ARG A 25 -5.59 -24.91 4.76
N VAL A 26 -5.68 -25.43 3.53
CA VAL A 26 -4.50 -25.98 2.84
C VAL A 26 -3.48 -24.86 2.64
N GLY A 27 -2.22 -25.13 2.99
CA GLY A 27 -1.14 -24.16 2.94
C GLY A 27 -0.89 -23.38 4.23
N ASP A 28 -1.82 -23.42 5.20
CA ASP A 28 -1.64 -22.78 6.50
C ASP A 28 -0.40 -23.33 7.21
N VAL A 29 0.31 -22.44 7.90
CA VAL A 29 1.50 -22.77 8.69
C VAL A 29 1.19 -22.61 10.16
N HIS A 30 1.53 -23.64 10.93
CA HIS A 30 1.23 -23.69 12.35
C HIS A 30 2.41 -24.22 13.15
N LYS A 31 2.51 -23.78 14.40
CA LYS A 31 3.43 -24.36 15.37
C LYS A 31 2.72 -25.50 16.10
N VAL A 32 3.38 -26.64 16.19
CA VAL A 32 2.86 -27.82 16.87
C VAL A 32 2.85 -27.57 18.38
N ASP A 33 1.66 -27.65 18.97
CA ASP A 33 1.44 -27.46 20.41
C ASP A 33 1.53 -28.80 21.17
N ALA A 34 0.92 -29.85 20.63
CA ALA A 34 0.99 -31.19 21.19
C ALA A 34 0.92 -32.28 20.12
N VAL A 35 1.41 -33.47 20.44
CA VAL A 35 1.26 -34.67 19.59
C VAL A 35 0.78 -35.82 20.46
N LEU A 36 -0.42 -36.35 20.17
CA LEU A 36 -1.03 -37.44 20.93
C LEU A 36 -1.68 -38.44 19.97
N ALA A 37 -1.40 -39.73 20.17
CA ALA A 37 -1.99 -40.84 19.40
C ALA A 37 -1.92 -40.67 17.85
N GLY A 38 -0.87 -40.03 17.34
CA GLY A 38 -0.67 -39.78 15.90
C GLY A 38 -1.42 -38.55 15.34
N LEU A 39 -2.10 -37.79 16.21
CA LEU A 39 -2.68 -36.49 15.93
C LEU A 39 -1.70 -35.38 16.32
N VAL A 40 -1.66 -34.33 15.50
CA VAL A 40 -0.95 -33.07 15.72
C VAL A 40 -1.99 -32.04 16.16
N TYR A 41 -1.73 -31.40 17.30
CA TYR A 41 -2.54 -30.34 17.86
C TYR A 41 -1.85 -29.01 17.65
N VAL A 42 -2.65 -28.02 17.25
CA VAL A 42 -2.25 -26.63 17.10
C VAL A 42 -3.13 -25.82 18.05
N LEU A 43 -2.57 -24.79 18.67
CA LEU A 43 -3.28 -23.95 19.63
C LEU A 43 -4.62 -23.44 19.05
N GLY A 44 -5.71 -23.71 19.76
CA GLY A 44 -7.06 -23.28 19.37
C GLY A 44 -7.68 -24.05 18.21
N LYS A 45 -7.07 -25.15 17.74
CA LYS A 45 -7.59 -25.99 16.65
C LYS A 45 -7.76 -27.45 17.08
N PRO A 46 -8.73 -28.21 16.52
CA PRO A 46 -8.88 -29.62 16.81
C PRO A 46 -7.68 -30.43 16.32
N GLY A 47 -7.37 -31.56 16.96
CA GLY A 47 -6.27 -32.42 16.53
C GLY A 47 -6.49 -32.99 15.13
N MET A 48 -5.45 -32.99 14.29
CA MET A 48 -5.50 -33.53 12.93
C MET A 48 -4.35 -34.53 12.69
N TYR A 49 -4.60 -35.58 11.90
CA TYR A 49 -3.59 -36.62 11.65
C TYR A 49 -2.28 -36.06 11.09
N ALA A 50 -1.14 -36.50 11.64
CA ALA A 50 0.19 -36.07 11.20
C ALA A 50 0.40 -36.17 9.68
N LYS A 51 -0.15 -37.20 9.01
CA LYS A 51 -0.03 -37.38 7.55
C LYS A 51 -0.62 -36.23 6.70
N ARG A 52 -1.43 -35.37 7.31
CA ARG A 52 -2.07 -34.18 6.71
C ARG A 52 -1.18 -32.94 6.76
N PHE A 53 -0.05 -33.05 7.44
CA PHE A 53 0.95 -32.01 7.56
C PHE A 53 2.24 -32.43 6.84
N GLU A 54 2.98 -31.44 6.38
CA GLU A 54 4.38 -31.57 5.98
C GLU A 54 5.26 -30.68 6.89
N PRO A 55 6.53 -31.03 7.11
CA PRO A 55 7.47 -30.13 7.77
C PRO A 55 7.47 -28.78 7.06
N TRP A 56 7.39 -27.69 7.81
CA TRP A 56 7.45 -26.37 7.19
C TRP A 56 8.82 -26.17 6.56
N GLN A 57 8.79 -25.66 5.33
CA GLN A 57 9.92 -25.12 4.60
C GLN A 57 9.47 -23.76 4.05
N PRO A 58 10.34 -22.74 4.07
CA PRO A 58 10.07 -21.48 3.39
C PRO A 58 9.75 -21.72 1.91
N ARG A 59 8.84 -20.93 1.36
CA ARG A 59 8.56 -20.89 -0.08
C ARG A 59 8.85 -19.49 -0.62
N VAL A 60 9.19 -19.40 -1.90
CA VAL A 60 9.35 -18.10 -2.59
C VAL A 60 8.07 -17.27 -2.43
N GLY A 61 8.24 -16.00 -2.05
CA GLY A 61 7.18 -15.05 -1.72
C GLY A 61 6.69 -15.10 -0.27
N GLU A 62 7.19 -16.02 0.57
CA GLU A 62 6.80 -16.12 1.97
C GLU A 62 7.65 -15.19 2.85
N ARG A 63 6.99 -14.50 3.80
CA ARG A 63 7.65 -13.67 4.79
C ARG A 63 8.14 -14.54 5.96
N VAL A 64 9.43 -14.43 6.26
CA VAL A 64 10.12 -15.22 7.27
C VAL A 64 10.89 -14.32 8.23
N ARG A 65 11.15 -14.83 9.44
CA ARG A 65 11.96 -14.19 10.48
C ARG A 65 13.24 -14.97 10.69
N ILE A 66 14.34 -14.25 10.81
CA ILE A 66 15.65 -14.83 11.12
C ILE A 66 15.71 -15.11 12.63
N VAL A 67 15.92 -16.36 13.01
CA VAL A 67 15.92 -16.76 14.43
C VAL A 67 17.26 -17.30 14.92
N ASN A 68 17.98 -18.01 14.04
CA ASN A 68 19.19 -18.72 14.43
C ASN A 68 20.28 -18.63 13.36
N PRO A 69 20.79 -17.42 13.07
CA PRO A 69 21.84 -17.23 12.07
C PRO A 69 23.08 -18.06 12.44
N ARG A 70 23.52 -18.94 11.53
CA ARG A 70 24.63 -19.88 11.75
C ARG A 70 26.00 -19.21 11.74
N HIS A 71 26.18 -18.19 10.91
CA HIS A 71 27.47 -17.53 10.73
C HIS A 71 27.54 -16.19 11.46
N ASP A 72 28.74 -15.83 11.93
CA ASP A 72 28.96 -14.62 12.72
C ASP A 72 28.57 -13.35 11.96
N PHE A 73 28.88 -13.27 10.66
CA PHE A 73 28.47 -12.15 9.82
C PHE A 73 26.96 -12.03 9.62
N LYS A 74 26.18 -13.09 9.92
CA LYS A 74 24.71 -13.09 9.86
C LYS A 74 24.05 -12.73 11.19
N ARG A 75 24.78 -12.76 12.32
CA ARG A 75 24.21 -12.62 13.67
C ARG A 75 23.49 -11.30 13.89
N GLY A 76 23.97 -10.22 13.27
CA GLY A 76 23.36 -8.89 13.32
C GLY A 76 21.95 -8.80 12.72
N HIS A 77 21.52 -9.81 11.96
CA HIS A 77 20.18 -9.86 11.36
C HIS A 77 19.18 -10.70 12.17
N LYS A 78 19.58 -11.27 13.32
CA LYS A 78 18.65 -12.01 14.18
C LYS A 78 17.46 -11.13 14.58
N GLY A 79 16.25 -11.68 14.46
CA GLY A 79 14.98 -11.02 14.72
C GLY A 79 14.42 -10.22 13.53
N ARG A 80 15.21 -10.01 12.47
CA ARG A 80 14.72 -9.33 11.27
C ARG A 80 13.85 -10.24 10.42
N GLU A 81 13.03 -9.61 9.59
CA GLU A 81 12.11 -10.28 8.69
C GLU A 81 12.43 -9.91 7.25
N PHE A 82 12.21 -10.84 6.34
CA PHE A 82 12.37 -10.62 4.91
C PHE A 82 11.40 -11.53 4.14
N THR A 83 11.21 -11.25 2.85
CA THR A 83 10.44 -12.11 1.94
C THR A 83 11.42 -13.00 1.18
N VAL A 84 11.15 -14.31 1.11
CA VAL A 84 12.01 -15.23 0.36
C VAL A 84 11.90 -14.94 -1.12
N ASP A 85 13.00 -14.59 -1.78
CA ASP A 85 13.00 -14.22 -3.20
C ASP A 85 13.29 -15.40 -4.12
N GLU A 86 14.18 -16.30 -3.68
CA GLU A 86 14.64 -17.43 -4.48
C GLU A 86 14.97 -18.62 -3.59
N GLN A 87 14.79 -19.82 -4.13
CA GLN A 87 15.33 -21.05 -3.56
C GLN A 87 16.68 -21.37 -4.22
N HIS A 88 17.77 -21.27 -3.47
CA HIS A 88 19.16 -21.38 -3.95
C HIS A 88 19.72 -22.82 -3.89
N GLY A 89 18.86 -23.83 -4.05
CA GLY A 89 19.24 -25.24 -3.93
C GLY A 89 19.39 -25.71 -2.47
N SER A 90 20.53 -26.31 -2.12
CA SER A 90 20.81 -26.82 -0.78
C SER A 90 22.20 -26.42 -0.28
N TYR A 91 22.28 -26.03 0.99
CA TYR A 91 23.53 -25.72 1.69
C TYR A 91 23.62 -26.61 2.93
N ASP A 92 24.73 -27.32 3.12
CA ASP A 92 24.92 -28.32 4.18
C ASP A 92 23.79 -29.37 4.29
N GLY A 93 23.22 -29.76 3.15
CA GLY A 93 22.13 -30.74 3.08
C GLY A 93 20.75 -30.19 3.49
N GLU A 94 20.63 -28.89 3.76
CA GLU A 94 19.36 -28.20 4.00
C GLU A 94 18.98 -27.32 2.81
N PRO A 95 17.68 -27.17 2.49
CA PRO A 95 17.24 -26.19 1.51
C PRO A 95 17.71 -24.78 1.87
N ALA A 96 18.26 -24.10 0.86
CA ALA A 96 18.81 -22.76 0.98
C ALA A 96 17.93 -21.75 0.23
N PHE A 97 17.83 -20.54 0.78
CA PHE A 97 16.92 -19.50 0.32
C PHE A 97 17.66 -18.16 0.27
N VAL A 98 17.42 -17.38 -0.77
CA VAL A 98 17.93 -16.01 -0.87
C VAL A 98 16.92 -15.05 -0.28
N GLY A 99 17.42 -14.13 0.53
CA GLY A 99 16.63 -13.01 1.02
C GLY A 99 17.48 -11.82 1.39
N TYR A 100 16.84 -10.66 1.42
CA TYR A 100 17.46 -9.36 1.60
C TYR A 100 16.96 -8.72 2.91
N PRO A 101 17.46 -9.16 4.08
CA PRO A 101 17.17 -8.45 5.34
C PRO A 101 17.79 -7.04 5.39
N GLU A 102 18.62 -6.69 4.40
CA GLU A 102 19.21 -5.39 4.07
C GLU A 102 19.45 -5.32 2.54
N SER A 103 20.10 -4.25 2.06
CA SER A 103 20.50 -4.05 0.65
C SER A 103 21.50 -5.07 0.07
N ARG A 104 21.73 -6.21 0.74
CA ARG A 104 22.62 -7.28 0.27
C ARG A 104 21.93 -8.65 0.41
N PRO A 105 22.06 -9.53 -0.61
CA PRO A 105 21.51 -10.87 -0.54
C PRO A 105 22.29 -11.71 0.46
N TYR A 106 21.57 -12.46 1.27
CA TYR A 106 22.12 -13.52 2.09
C TYR A 106 21.45 -14.84 1.76
N ILE A 107 22.24 -15.91 1.78
CA ILE A 107 21.73 -17.28 1.68
C ILE A 107 21.40 -17.75 3.10
N TRP A 108 20.17 -18.18 3.31
CA TRP A 108 19.64 -18.68 4.57
C TRP A 108 19.21 -20.13 4.42
N THR A 109 19.55 -20.97 5.38
CA THR A 109 19.03 -22.34 5.47
C THR A 109 17.67 -22.33 6.17
N ALA A 110 16.82 -23.34 5.89
CA ALA A 110 15.50 -23.44 6.50
C ALA A 110 15.53 -23.38 8.05
N SER A 111 16.57 -23.92 8.68
CA SER A 111 16.72 -23.92 10.14
C SER A 111 17.15 -22.57 10.74
N GLU A 112 17.61 -21.62 9.93
CA GLU A 112 17.92 -20.25 10.36
C GLU A 112 16.65 -19.38 10.45
N LEU A 113 15.53 -19.89 9.95
CA LEU A 113 14.31 -19.14 9.68
C LEU A 113 13.10 -19.71 10.44
N GLU A 114 12.17 -18.84 10.80
CA GLU A 114 10.82 -19.21 11.22
C GLU A 114 9.78 -18.49 10.35
N PRO A 115 8.59 -19.07 10.14
CA PRO A 115 7.50 -18.36 9.48
C PRO A 115 7.06 -17.17 10.34
N VAL A 116 6.84 -16.02 9.71
CA VAL A 116 6.11 -14.94 10.37
C VAL A 116 4.63 -15.31 10.26
N ALA A 117 3.98 -15.59 11.39
CA ALA A 117 2.56 -15.86 11.41
C ALA A 117 1.82 -14.64 10.84
N SER A 118 1.46 -14.72 9.56
CA SER A 118 0.54 -13.77 8.94
C SER A 118 -0.79 -13.92 9.67
N ALA A 119 -1.04 -13.04 10.65
CA ALA A 119 -2.40 -12.74 11.05
C ALA A 119 -3.19 -12.53 9.76
N VAL A 120 -4.30 -13.27 9.61
CA VAL A 120 -5.11 -13.34 8.40
C VAL A 120 -5.64 -11.95 8.05
N THR A 121 -4.84 -11.17 7.33
CA THR A 121 -5.30 -10.41 6.19
C THR A 121 -4.84 -11.22 5.01
N THR A 122 -5.80 -11.72 4.24
CA THR A 122 -5.68 -12.19 2.86
C THR A 122 -4.33 -11.79 2.25
N PRO A 123 -3.48 -12.73 1.80
CA PRO A 123 -2.34 -12.31 1.00
C PRO A 123 -2.95 -11.66 -0.24
N GLU A 124 -2.79 -10.34 -0.38
CA GLU A 124 -2.66 -9.78 -1.71
C GLU A 124 -1.48 -10.53 -2.31
N LYS A 125 -1.81 -11.60 -3.02
CA LYS A 125 -1.01 -12.21 -4.05
C LYS A 125 -0.29 -11.05 -4.72
N THR A 126 1.02 -10.91 -4.47
CA THR A 126 1.89 -10.06 -5.26
C THR A 126 1.59 -10.47 -6.69
N ALA A 127 0.81 -9.66 -7.38
CA ALA A 127 0.47 -9.95 -8.75
C ALA A 127 1.83 -9.99 -9.44
N THR A 128 2.22 -11.16 -9.95
CA THR A 128 3.42 -11.26 -10.76
C THR A 128 3.15 -10.40 -11.98
N ILE A 129 3.55 -9.13 -11.92
CA ILE A 129 3.37 -8.22 -13.03
C ILE A 129 4.31 -8.64 -14.14
N LYS A 130 3.83 -8.53 -15.37
CA LYS A 130 4.67 -8.62 -16.56
C LYS A 130 4.92 -7.20 -17.02
N ILE A 131 6.15 -6.73 -16.89
CA ILE A 131 6.52 -5.42 -17.41
C ILE A 131 6.54 -5.48 -18.94
N GLU A 132 5.93 -4.48 -19.58
CA GLU A 132 5.94 -4.23 -21.01
C GLU A 132 6.41 -2.80 -21.24
N ALA A 133 7.24 -2.60 -22.27
CA ALA A 133 7.70 -1.27 -22.63
C ALA A 133 6.52 -0.39 -23.11
N GLY A 134 6.57 0.89 -22.78
CA GLY A 134 5.54 1.88 -23.07
C GLY A 134 4.44 2.01 -22.01
N LYS A 135 4.43 1.14 -20.99
CA LYS A 135 3.41 1.14 -19.93
C LYS A 135 3.85 1.85 -18.66
N PHE A 136 2.86 2.22 -17.86
CA PHE A 136 3.02 2.76 -16.51
C PHE A 136 2.71 1.69 -15.47
N TYR A 137 3.36 1.81 -14.31
CA TYR A 137 3.29 0.86 -13.21
C TYR A 137 3.17 1.60 -11.89
N ARG A 138 2.66 0.89 -10.88
CA ARG A 138 2.51 1.38 -9.52
C ARG A 138 3.57 0.74 -8.63
N THR A 139 4.28 1.56 -7.86
CA THR A 139 5.24 1.11 -6.85
C THR A 139 4.54 0.66 -5.56
N ARG A 140 5.26 0.01 -4.65
CA ARG A 140 4.72 -0.38 -3.32
C ARG A 140 4.21 0.79 -2.50
N ASP A 141 4.89 1.94 -2.55
CA ASP A 141 4.44 3.17 -1.89
C ASP A 141 3.35 3.94 -2.65
N GLY A 142 2.92 3.41 -3.80
CA GLY A 142 1.78 3.89 -4.56
C GLY A 142 2.09 5.00 -5.57
N ARG A 143 3.35 5.31 -5.86
CA ARG A 143 3.74 6.22 -6.94
C ARG A 143 3.50 5.60 -8.31
N LYS A 144 3.24 6.46 -9.31
CA LYS A 144 3.19 6.12 -10.73
C LYS A 144 4.61 6.17 -11.30
N VAL A 145 5.03 5.10 -11.98
CA VAL A 145 6.34 4.94 -12.60
C VAL A 145 6.18 4.57 -14.07
N GLY A 146 6.87 5.28 -14.96
CA GLY A 146 6.86 5.03 -16.40
C GLY A 146 6.79 6.31 -17.23
N PRO A 147 6.69 6.20 -18.57
CA PRO A 147 6.61 4.96 -19.32
C PRO A 147 7.93 4.18 -19.20
N ILE A 148 7.82 2.90 -18.85
CA ILE A 148 8.99 2.02 -18.79
C ILE A 148 9.44 1.72 -20.22
N ILE A 149 10.74 1.78 -20.50
CA ILE A 149 11.30 1.42 -21.80
C ILE A 149 12.13 0.13 -21.69
N ALA A 150 12.35 -0.53 -22.81
CA ALA A 150 13.35 -1.58 -22.88
C ALA A 150 14.74 -0.95 -22.72
N ASN A 151 15.56 -1.53 -21.84
CA ASN A 151 16.96 -1.15 -21.70
C ASN A 151 17.72 -1.60 -22.95
N TRP A 152 18.46 -0.68 -23.58
CA TRP A 152 19.16 -0.92 -24.85
C TRP A 152 20.53 -1.56 -24.67
N CYS A 153 21.02 -1.65 -23.44
CA CYS A 153 22.23 -2.40 -23.12
C CYS A 153 21.84 -3.87 -22.91
N ASP A 154 22.62 -4.80 -23.47
CA ASP A 154 22.46 -6.27 -23.41
C ASP A 154 22.55 -6.88 -21.99
N ASN A 155 22.02 -6.20 -20.98
CA ASN A 155 21.98 -6.65 -19.61
C ASN A 155 20.67 -7.43 -19.39
N GLU A 156 20.69 -8.73 -19.72
CA GLU A 156 19.55 -9.65 -19.55
C GLU A 156 18.96 -9.64 -18.13
N HIS A 157 19.76 -9.25 -17.14
CA HIS A 157 19.34 -9.14 -15.74
C HIS A 157 18.41 -7.95 -15.46
N TRP A 158 18.49 -6.88 -16.26
CA TRP A 158 17.79 -5.61 -16.05
C TRP A 158 17.25 -5.04 -17.37
N PRO A 159 16.29 -5.73 -17.99
CA PRO A 159 15.83 -5.42 -19.34
C PRO A 159 14.89 -4.21 -19.43
N PHE A 160 14.48 -3.64 -18.30
CA PHE A 160 13.54 -2.51 -18.25
C PHE A 160 14.15 -1.32 -17.53
N LEU A 161 13.87 -0.11 -18.04
CA LEU A 161 14.39 1.15 -17.54
C LEU A 161 13.27 2.18 -17.42
N TRP A 162 13.24 2.91 -16.32
CA TRP A 162 12.53 4.18 -16.20
C TRP A 162 13.50 5.33 -16.51
N PRO A 163 13.32 6.03 -17.64
CA PRO A 163 14.30 7.02 -18.11
C PRO A 163 14.48 8.20 -17.15
N GLU A 164 13.40 8.64 -16.50
CA GLU A 164 13.40 9.88 -15.71
C GLU A 164 14.26 9.78 -14.44
N GLN A 165 14.30 8.61 -13.81
CA GLN A 165 15.10 8.37 -12.61
C GLN A 165 16.22 7.36 -12.83
N THR A 166 16.49 7.00 -14.10
CA THR A 166 17.54 6.04 -14.47
C THR A 166 17.41 4.70 -13.72
N MET A 167 16.18 4.29 -13.43
CA MET A 167 15.90 3.13 -12.60
C MET A 167 15.67 1.87 -13.43
N TYR A 168 16.34 0.78 -13.08
CA TYR A 168 16.20 -0.48 -13.79
C TYR A 168 15.32 -1.48 -13.07
N TYR A 169 14.56 -2.27 -13.84
CA TYR A 169 13.63 -3.27 -13.33
C TYR A 169 13.84 -4.63 -13.98
N LYS A 170 13.63 -5.68 -13.18
CA LYS A 170 13.46 -7.04 -13.67
C LYS A 170 12.05 -7.22 -14.25
N PRO A 171 11.83 -8.22 -15.12
CA PRO A 171 10.51 -8.49 -15.70
C PRO A 171 9.38 -8.71 -14.68
N ASN A 172 9.74 -9.08 -13.45
CA ASN A 172 8.83 -9.36 -12.35
C ASN A 172 8.57 -8.14 -11.42
N GLY A 173 9.04 -6.94 -11.77
CA GLY A 173 8.74 -5.72 -11.02
C GLY A 173 9.80 -5.25 -10.03
N PHE A 174 10.78 -6.11 -9.70
CA PHE A 174 11.83 -5.74 -8.75
C PHE A 174 12.76 -4.70 -9.34
N SER A 175 13.08 -3.69 -8.54
CA SER A 175 14.05 -2.66 -8.89
C SER A 175 15.50 -3.14 -8.68
N CYS A 176 16.46 -2.53 -9.40
CA CYS A 176 17.88 -2.87 -9.30
C CYS A 176 18.44 -2.61 -7.90
N PRO A 177 18.97 -3.60 -7.16
CA PRO A 177 19.57 -3.32 -5.87
C PRO A 177 20.97 -2.75 -6.07
N GLY A 178 21.19 -1.49 -5.67
CA GLY A 178 22.51 -0.87 -5.78
C GLY A 178 22.63 0.46 -5.03
N SER A 179 23.74 0.62 -4.31
CA SER A 179 24.11 1.87 -3.61
C SER A 179 24.35 3.06 -4.55
N ALA A 180 24.53 2.81 -5.85
CA ALA A 180 24.68 3.84 -6.88
C ALA A 180 23.38 4.61 -7.17
N HIS A 181 22.23 4.08 -6.74
CA HIS A 181 20.90 4.57 -7.14
C HIS A 181 19.92 4.75 -5.95
N LEU A 182 20.38 4.59 -4.70
CA LEU A 182 19.62 4.86 -3.46
C LEU A 182 18.26 4.15 -3.35
N HIS A 183 18.17 2.90 -3.81
CA HIS A 183 16.91 2.14 -3.84
C HIS A 183 16.35 1.75 -2.47
N ARG A 184 15.03 1.72 -2.39
CA ARG A 184 14.23 1.16 -1.29
C ARG A 184 13.30 0.08 -1.83
N ASP A 185 12.90 -0.87 -1.00
CA ASP A 185 11.87 -1.87 -1.36
C ASP A 185 10.57 -1.18 -1.87
N ASP A 186 10.32 0.03 -1.40
CA ASP A 186 9.22 0.89 -1.84
C ASP A 186 9.25 1.23 -3.34
N ASP A 187 10.39 1.07 -4.02
CA ASP A 187 10.57 1.33 -5.46
C ASP A 187 10.16 0.14 -6.35
N ASP A 188 9.84 -1.03 -5.77
CA ASP A 188 9.37 -2.19 -6.52
C ASP A 188 7.99 -1.94 -7.15
N LEU A 189 7.84 -2.35 -8.40
CA LEU A 189 6.59 -2.30 -9.15
C LEU A 189 5.70 -3.49 -8.77
N ILE A 190 4.46 -3.22 -8.34
CA ILE A 190 3.52 -4.23 -7.84
C ILE A 190 2.24 -4.37 -8.66
N ALA A 191 1.94 -3.41 -9.54
CA ALA A 191 0.78 -3.45 -10.42
C ALA A 191 1.03 -2.63 -11.69
N GLU A 192 0.40 -2.99 -12.81
CA GLU A 192 0.25 -2.07 -13.94
C GLU A 192 -0.60 -0.88 -13.47
N TRP A 193 -0.13 0.34 -13.75
CA TRP A 193 -0.91 1.54 -13.48
C TRP A 193 -1.94 1.66 -14.58
N ILE A 194 -3.12 1.14 -14.31
CA ILE A 194 -4.31 1.40 -15.10
C ILE A 194 -4.81 2.77 -14.65
N ASP A 195 -4.64 3.80 -15.48
CA ASP A 195 -5.38 5.03 -15.29
C ASP A 195 -6.86 4.65 -15.22
N GLU A 196 -7.59 5.10 -14.18
CA GLU A 196 -9.05 4.92 -14.07
C GLU A 196 -9.64 5.13 -15.45
N PRO A 197 -10.50 4.22 -15.96
CA PRO A 197 -10.88 4.22 -17.35
C PRO A 197 -11.31 5.62 -17.73
N VAL A 198 -10.42 6.30 -18.44
CA VAL A 198 -10.76 7.51 -19.16
C VAL A 198 -11.79 6.98 -20.14
N ALA A 199 -13.06 7.28 -19.86
CA ALA A 199 -14.12 7.06 -20.82
C ALA A 199 -13.55 7.53 -22.17
N LYS A 200 -13.49 6.61 -23.14
CA LYS A 200 -13.12 6.95 -24.51
C LYS A 200 -13.82 8.25 -24.89
N PRO A 201 -13.19 9.13 -25.66
CA PRO A 201 -13.77 10.41 -26.02
C PRO A 201 -15.09 10.15 -26.76
N SER A 202 -16.20 10.23 -26.04
CA SER A 202 -17.45 10.63 -26.65
C SER A 202 -17.21 12.09 -26.97
N ASN A 203 -17.03 12.38 -28.25
CA ASN A 203 -17.49 13.62 -28.82
C ASN A 203 -18.88 13.88 -28.21
N ASP A 204 -18.94 14.72 -27.18
CA ASP A 204 -20.14 15.38 -26.71
C ASP A 204 -19.71 16.51 -25.76
N ASN A 205 -19.80 17.74 -26.27
CA ASN A 205 -19.88 18.96 -25.50
C ASN A 205 -21.01 18.85 -24.46
N ALA A 206 -20.77 18.38 -23.24
CA ALA A 206 -21.85 18.36 -22.25
C ALA A 206 -21.47 18.24 -20.76
N GLN A 207 -20.31 18.70 -20.29
CA GLN A 207 -20.23 19.29 -18.93
C GLN A 207 -18.83 19.88 -18.68
N PRO A 208 -18.75 21.14 -18.19
CA PRO A 208 -17.47 21.72 -17.82
C PRO A 208 -16.82 20.96 -16.65
N LYS A 209 -15.50 20.71 -16.74
CA LYS A 209 -14.67 19.99 -15.75
C LYS A 209 -14.67 20.66 -14.37
N PHE A 210 -14.99 21.95 -14.32
CA PHE A 210 -15.07 22.74 -13.11
C PHE A 210 -16.46 23.36 -12.98
N LYS A 211 -16.81 23.81 -11.76
CA LYS A 211 -17.95 24.70 -11.53
C LYS A 211 -17.46 26.02 -10.92
N VAL A 212 -18.27 27.06 -11.10
CA VAL A 212 -18.07 28.35 -10.43
C VAL A 212 -17.97 28.11 -8.92
N GLY A 213 -16.90 28.62 -8.31
CA GLY A 213 -16.55 28.42 -6.91
C GLY A 213 -15.54 27.30 -6.61
N ASP A 214 -15.16 26.48 -7.60
CA ASP A 214 -14.07 25.51 -7.41
C ASP A 214 -12.72 26.24 -7.25
N ILE A 215 -11.83 25.69 -6.43
CA ILE A 215 -10.47 26.19 -6.24
C ILE A 215 -9.53 25.38 -7.14
N VAL A 216 -8.83 26.10 -8.01
CA VAL A 216 -7.93 25.55 -9.02
C VAL A 216 -6.55 26.18 -8.88
N THR A 217 -5.53 25.47 -9.36
CA THR A 217 -4.17 25.99 -9.54
C THR A 217 -3.76 25.76 -10.98
N PRO A 218 -2.90 26.62 -11.56
CA PRO A 218 -2.31 26.35 -12.87
C PRO A 218 -1.61 25.00 -12.88
N SER A 219 -1.89 24.19 -13.90
CA SER A 219 -1.19 22.94 -14.14
C SER A 219 0.27 23.19 -14.59
N HIS A 220 0.56 24.38 -15.13
CA HIS A 220 1.86 24.75 -15.69
C HIS A 220 2.19 26.24 -15.40
N GLY A 221 3.44 26.55 -15.05
CA GLY A 221 3.94 27.92 -14.82
C GLY A 221 4.48 28.19 -13.40
N CYS A 222 5.14 29.35 -13.23
CA CYS A 222 5.87 29.73 -12.01
C CYS A 222 4.99 30.18 -10.84
N SER A 223 3.69 30.37 -11.05
CA SER A 223 2.76 30.76 -9.98
C SER A 223 2.08 29.53 -9.39
N LYS A 224 2.27 29.33 -8.08
CA LYS A 224 1.59 28.28 -7.28
C LYS A 224 0.34 28.80 -6.59
N ASP A 225 -0.07 30.03 -6.90
CA ASP A 225 -1.21 30.63 -6.25
C ASP A 225 -2.50 29.92 -6.66
N SER A 226 -3.39 29.74 -5.69
CA SER A 226 -4.72 29.21 -5.97
C SER A 226 -5.63 30.31 -6.50
N ALA A 227 -6.54 29.92 -7.37
CA ALA A 227 -7.55 30.80 -7.92
C ALA A 227 -8.92 30.17 -7.77
N THR A 228 -9.93 31.02 -7.58
CA THR A 228 -11.34 30.60 -7.54
C THR A 228 -11.93 30.74 -8.93
N VAL A 229 -12.58 29.70 -9.45
CA VAL A 229 -13.31 29.78 -10.72
C VAL A 229 -14.49 30.74 -10.56
N THR A 230 -14.50 31.82 -11.33
CA THR A 230 -15.54 32.85 -11.28
C THR A 230 -16.58 32.70 -12.39
N GLN A 231 -16.18 32.17 -13.54
CA GLN A 231 -17.06 31.99 -14.68
C GLN A 231 -16.53 30.91 -15.62
N ILE A 232 -17.43 30.22 -16.32
CA ILE A 232 -17.07 29.27 -17.37
C ILE A 232 -17.91 29.62 -18.60
N LYS A 233 -17.26 29.86 -19.74
CA LYS A 233 -17.91 30.24 -21.00
C LYS A 233 -17.14 29.64 -22.16
N ASP A 234 -17.83 28.95 -23.07
CA ASP A 234 -17.27 28.40 -24.32
C ASP A 234 -16.01 27.55 -24.11
N GLY A 235 -16.00 26.69 -23.07
CA GLY A 235 -14.85 25.84 -22.72
C GLY A 235 -13.66 26.59 -22.11
N ARG A 236 -13.85 27.87 -21.75
CA ARG A 236 -12.86 28.70 -21.07
C ARG A 236 -13.27 29.06 -19.66
N VAL A 237 -12.30 29.06 -18.77
CA VAL A 237 -12.45 29.31 -17.34
C VAL A 237 -11.89 30.69 -17.02
N SER A 238 -12.72 31.53 -16.41
CA SER A 238 -12.29 32.75 -15.74
C SER A 238 -11.98 32.40 -14.29
N VAL A 239 -10.83 32.86 -13.82
CA VAL A 239 -10.39 32.64 -12.44
C VAL A 239 -10.13 33.98 -11.77
N ARG A 240 -10.28 34.04 -10.44
CA ARG A 240 -9.81 35.15 -9.61
C ARG A 240 -8.76 34.63 -8.65
N TRP A 241 -7.56 35.21 -8.68
CA TRP A 241 -6.50 34.77 -7.79
C TRP A 241 -6.83 35.11 -6.34
N ASN A 242 -6.57 34.15 -5.45
CA ASN A 242 -6.82 34.33 -4.02
C ASN A 242 -5.81 35.28 -3.36
N ASN A 243 -4.72 35.64 -4.06
CA ASN A 243 -3.73 36.63 -3.64
C ASN A 243 -4.18 38.10 -3.89
N GLY A 244 -5.40 38.31 -4.40
CA GLY A 244 -5.95 39.64 -4.69
C GLY A 244 -5.58 40.20 -6.07
N ALA A 245 -4.74 39.51 -6.84
CA ALA A 245 -4.45 39.89 -8.22
C ALA A 245 -5.66 39.65 -9.13
N PHE A 246 -5.81 40.52 -10.14
CA PHE A 246 -6.80 40.30 -11.20
C PHE A 246 -6.43 39.02 -11.96
N GLY A 247 -7.38 38.08 -12.01
CA GLY A 247 -7.22 36.88 -12.82
C GLY A 247 -7.60 37.13 -14.28
N SER A 248 -7.20 36.20 -15.15
CA SER A 248 -7.50 36.32 -16.59
C SER A 248 -8.96 35.96 -16.84
N GLU A 249 -9.70 36.88 -17.46
CA GLU A 249 -11.08 36.68 -17.89
C GLU A 249 -11.09 35.86 -19.18
N HIS A 250 -11.76 34.70 -19.17
CA HIS A 250 -11.81 33.76 -20.30
C HIS A 250 -10.43 33.34 -20.84
N GLY A 251 -9.40 33.38 -19.99
CA GLY A 251 -8.02 33.12 -20.40
C GLY A 251 -7.63 31.64 -20.39
N TRP A 252 -8.24 30.85 -19.50
CA TRP A 252 -7.74 29.53 -19.14
C TRP A 252 -8.54 28.41 -19.78
N ARG A 253 -7.85 27.40 -20.28
CA ARG A 253 -8.47 26.13 -20.66
C ARG A 253 -8.59 25.21 -19.44
N GLU A 254 -9.53 24.28 -19.48
CA GLU A 254 -9.78 23.37 -18.36
C GLU A 254 -8.63 22.36 -18.10
N ASP A 255 -7.77 22.11 -19.07
CA ASP A 255 -6.54 21.31 -18.96
C ASP A 255 -5.36 22.09 -18.38
N GLU A 256 -5.36 23.41 -18.54
CA GLU A 256 -4.37 24.32 -17.95
C GLU A 256 -4.60 24.54 -16.45
N LEU A 257 -5.70 24.03 -15.91
CA LEU A 257 -6.08 24.12 -14.51
C LEU A 257 -6.15 22.72 -13.89
N SER A 258 -5.57 22.61 -12.70
CA SER A 258 -5.62 21.42 -11.86
C SER A 258 -6.52 21.69 -10.66
N PRO A 259 -7.42 20.77 -10.29
CA PRO A 259 -8.21 20.90 -9.07
C PRO A 259 -7.27 20.86 -7.88
N VAL A 260 -7.42 21.81 -6.96
CA VAL A 260 -6.71 21.73 -5.68
C VAL A 260 -7.40 20.65 -4.86
N LEU A 261 -6.76 19.50 -4.71
CA LEU A 261 -7.15 18.52 -3.70
C LEU A 261 -6.98 19.17 -2.33
N LEU A 262 -8.08 19.71 -1.79
CA LEU A 262 -8.11 20.24 -0.44
C LEU A 262 -7.66 19.10 0.48
N ARG A 263 -6.51 19.29 1.16
CA ARG A 263 -6.09 18.40 2.24
C ARG A 263 -7.29 18.21 3.17
N PRO A 264 -7.60 16.99 3.63
CA PRO A 264 -8.74 16.76 4.50
C PRO A 264 -8.62 17.71 5.70
N THR A 265 -9.49 18.71 5.74
CA THR A 265 -9.49 19.69 6.81
C THR A 265 -10.17 19.04 7.99
N THR A 266 -9.38 18.67 9.01
CA THR A 266 -9.90 18.20 10.30
C THR A 266 -10.83 19.26 10.83
N THR A 267 -12.14 19.03 10.67
CA THR A 267 -13.17 19.99 11.02
C THR A 267 -14.14 19.36 12.01
N ILE A 268 -14.50 20.08 13.06
CA ILE A 268 -15.44 19.61 14.08
C ILE A 268 -16.62 20.57 14.19
N VAL A 269 -17.72 20.06 14.75
CA VAL A 269 -18.86 20.88 15.16
C VAL A 269 -18.84 21.03 16.67
N ALA A 270 -18.98 22.27 17.16
CA ALA A 270 -19.08 22.56 18.59
C ALA A 270 -20.33 23.37 18.90
N LEU A 271 -20.89 23.18 20.10
CA LEU A 271 -21.97 24.02 20.60
C LEU A 271 -21.40 25.42 20.91
N ILE A 272 -22.15 26.46 20.55
CA ILE A 272 -21.83 27.83 20.96
C ILE A 272 -22.70 28.19 22.16
N GLU A 273 -22.06 28.37 23.31
CA GLU A 273 -22.68 28.77 24.57
C GLU A 273 -22.02 30.07 25.03
N ASN A 274 -22.83 31.12 25.26
CA ASN A 274 -22.34 32.46 25.62
C ASN A 274 -21.29 33.04 24.65
N GLY A 275 -21.43 32.74 23.35
CA GLY A 275 -20.49 33.18 22.32
C GLY A 275 -19.18 32.40 22.27
N GLN A 276 -18.97 31.42 23.16
CA GLN A 276 -17.78 30.57 23.17
C GLN A 276 -18.06 29.16 22.66
N PRO A 277 -17.09 28.54 21.97
CA PRO A 277 -17.19 27.14 21.57
C PRO A 277 -17.03 26.20 22.76
N LYS A 278 -17.96 25.26 22.87
CA LYS A 278 -17.94 24.14 23.81
C LYS A 278 -17.86 22.84 23.03
N PRO A 279 -16.64 22.42 22.62
CA PRO A 279 -16.45 21.15 21.91
C PRO A 279 -16.84 19.97 22.82
N SER A 280 -17.32 18.90 22.22
CA SER A 280 -17.57 17.64 22.91
C SER A 280 -16.27 17.06 23.45
N SER A 281 -16.32 16.30 24.55
CA SER A 281 -15.18 15.53 25.07
C SER A 281 -14.66 14.50 24.06
N THR A 282 -15.53 14.05 23.14
CA THR A 282 -15.19 13.21 21.99
C THR A 282 -15.77 13.86 20.73
N PRO A 283 -15.08 14.86 20.14
CA PRO A 283 -15.60 15.59 18.99
C PRO A 283 -15.57 14.70 17.75
N HIS A 284 -16.68 14.68 16.99
CA HIS A 284 -16.71 13.99 15.72
C HIS A 284 -15.96 14.82 14.67
N VAL A 285 -14.96 14.21 14.04
CA VAL A 285 -14.14 14.82 13.00
C VAL A 285 -14.78 14.57 11.64
N HIS A 286 -15.03 15.64 10.90
CA HIS A 286 -15.54 15.63 9.55
C HIS A 286 -14.42 15.77 8.53
N ALA A 287 -14.58 15.10 7.38
CA ALA A 287 -13.62 15.13 6.27
C ALA A 287 -13.56 16.48 5.54
N SER A 288 -14.53 17.38 5.75
CA SER A 288 -14.57 18.72 5.15
C SER A 288 -15.45 19.69 5.93
N THR A 289 -15.21 20.98 5.77
CA THR A 289 -16.04 22.07 6.32
C THR A 289 -17.49 21.98 5.85
N GLY A 290 -17.74 21.59 4.60
CA GLY A 290 -19.09 21.40 4.07
C GLY A 290 -19.85 20.26 4.78
N SER A 291 -19.16 19.16 5.10
CA SER A 291 -19.75 18.04 5.85
C SER A 291 -20.07 18.44 7.29
N ALA A 292 -19.17 19.18 7.94
CA ALA A 292 -19.40 19.74 9.27
C ALA A 292 -20.55 20.76 9.30
N ALA A 293 -20.70 21.60 8.26
CA ALA A 293 -21.80 22.55 8.16
C ALA A 293 -23.17 21.87 8.02
N LYS A 294 -23.25 20.77 7.27
CA LYS A 294 -24.46 19.94 7.20
C LYS A 294 -24.80 19.35 8.57
N GLU A 295 -23.81 18.84 9.29
CA GLU A 295 -24.01 18.31 10.63
C GLU A 295 -24.44 19.39 11.63
N ALA A 296 -23.82 20.58 11.59
CA ALA A 296 -24.21 21.72 12.42
C ALA A 296 -25.67 22.13 12.17
N LYS A 297 -26.12 22.14 10.90
CA LYS A 297 -27.53 22.38 10.56
C LYS A 297 -28.46 21.29 11.10
N ARG A 298 -28.07 20.02 10.98
CA ARG A 298 -28.83 18.88 11.53
C ARG A 298 -28.97 19.00 13.05
N LEU A 299 -27.89 19.35 13.75
CA LEU A 299 -27.87 19.54 15.20
C LEU A 299 -28.69 20.76 15.63
N ALA A 300 -28.60 21.89 14.91
CA ALA A 300 -29.41 23.08 15.19
C ALA A 300 -30.92 22.80 14.99
N ALA A 301 -31.30 21.99 13.99
CA ALA A 301 -32.68 21.57 13.79
C ALA A 301 -33.16 20.61 14.90
N LYS A 302 -32.30 19.68 15.34
CA LYS A 302 -32.60 18.73 16.42
C LYS A 302 -32.70 19.41 17.79
N TYR A 303 -31.86 20.40 18.06
CA TYR A 303 -31.77 21.10 19.35
C TYR A 303 -32.18 22.58 19.18
N LYS A 304 -33.49 22.83 19.11
CA LYS A 304 -34.06 24.18 18.94
C LYS A 304 -33.51 25.16 20.00
N GLY A 305 -33.13 26.35 19.56
CA GLY A 305 -32.56 27.40 20.43
C GLY A 305 -31.07 27.25 20.73
N LYS A 306 -30.41 26.16 20.32
CA LYS A 306 -28.95 26.00 20.40
C LYS A 306 -28.28 26.44 19.09
N LYS A 307 -27.09 27.03 19.21
CA LYS A 307 -26.26 27.43 18.06
C LYS A 307 -25.06 26.50 17.97
N PHE A 308 -24.73 26.04 16.77
CA PHE A 308 -23.56 25.19 16.53
C PHE A 308 -22.61 25.89 15.57
N GLY A 309 -21.32 25.89 15.90
CA GLY A 309 -20.24 26.44 15.09
C GLY A 309 -19.39 25.32 14.46
N VAL A 310 -18.75 25.65 13.34
CA VAL A 310 -17.84 24.75 12.61
C VAL A 310 -16.42 25.25 12.81
N PHE A 311 -15.51 24.38 13.25
CA PHE A 311 -14.13 24.72 13.59
C PHE A 311 -13.16 23.85 12.80
N THR A 312 -12.23 24.46 12.07
CA THR A 312 -11.22 23.77 11.28
C THR A 312 -9.85 23.92 11.93
N LEU A 313 -9.11 22.82 12.06
CA LEU A 313 -7.74 22.81 12.57
C LEU A 313 -6.81 23.51 11.58
N THR A 314 -6.12 24.56 12.03
CA THR A 314 -5.18 25.33 11.22
C THR A 314 -3.71 25.01 11.52
N THR A 315 -3.38 24.68 12.77
CA THR A 315 -2.01 24.44 13.23
C THR A 315 -2.02 23.50 14.43
N THR A 316 -0.98 22.66 14.56
CA THR A 316 -0.73 21.79 15.73
C THR A 316 0.52 22.31 16.43
N HIS A 317 0.49 22.43 17.75
CA HIS A 317 1.62 22.89 18.58
C HIS A 317 2.19 21.73 19.39
#